data_AF-A0A4Y4K3J5-F1
#
_entry.id   AF-A0A4Y4K3J5-F1
#
_cell.length_a   1.000
_cell.length_b   1.000
_cell.length_c   1.000
_cell.angle_alpha   90.00
_cell.angle_beta   90.00
_cell.angle_gamma   90.00
#
_symmetry.space_group_name_H-M   'P 1'
#
loop_
_entity.id
_entity.type
_entity.pdbx_description
1 polymer ?
#
loop_
_entity_poly.entity_id
_entity_poly.type
_entity_poly.pdbx_seq_one_letter_code
_entity_poly.pdbx_strand_id
1 'polypeptide(L)'
;MSRVKDLQFLTGHDSGTIVLGAAWVAPNPRNYGRGIHPDMVGLHMDVHPVDATRRAAIRAVLRAQALPQLHDWITRAIAADETWQLTPHQRYWHLSDGHLTHRDEE
;
A
#
# COMPACT_ATOMS: atom_id res chain seq x y z
N MET A 1 -5.34 8.20 -17.13
CA MET A 1 -4.01 7.62 -16.82
C MET A 1 -4.07 7.07 -15.42
N SER A 2 -3.78 5.78 -15.23
CA SER A 2 -3.78 5.13 -13.91
C SER A 2 -2.69 5.76 -13.04
N ARG A 3 -3.06 6.30 -11.86
CA ARG A 3 -2.10 6.74 -10.83
C ARG A 3 -1.49 5.55 -10.07
N VAL A 4 -2.02 4.33 -10.25
CA VAL A 4 -1.39 3.09 -9.83
C VAL A 4 -0.24 2.77 -10.77
N LYS A 5 0.96 2.70 -10.22
CA LYS A 5 2.23 2.48 -10.92
C LYS A 5 2.69 1.04 -10.82
N ASP A 6 2.55 0.44 -9.66
CA ASP A 6 3.06 -0.91 -9.42
C ASP A 6 2.18 -1.71 -8.45
N LEU A 7 2.18 -3.03 -8.64
CA LEU A 7 1.59 -4.03 -7.76
C LEU A 7 2.57 -5.20 -7.65
N GLN A 8 3.16 -5.38 -6.47
CA GLN A 8 4.10 -6.45 -6.22
C GLN A 8 3.49 -7.52 -5.31
N PHE A 9 3.83 -8.78 -5.59
CA PHE A 9 3.54 -9.91 -4.72
C PHE A 9 4.85 -10.29 -4.04
N LEU A 10 4.96 -9.98 -2.75
CA LEU A 10 6.18 -10.22 -2.02
C LEU A 10 6.35 -11.72 -1.76
N THR A 11 7.59 -12.18 -1.90
CA THR A 11 7.97 -13.57 -1.63
C THR A 11 8.91 -13.56 -0.42
N GLY A 12 8.52 -14.22 0.67
CA GLY A 12 9.28 -14.22 1.91
C GLY A 12 8.44 -14.54 3.15
N HIS A 13 9.06 -14.66 4.31
CA HIS A 13 8.37 -14.68 5.59
C HIS A 13 8.39 -13.25 6.13
N ASP A 14 7.41 -12.43 5.73
CA ASP A 14 7.24 -11.14 6.37
C ASP A 14 6.80 -11.34 7.83
N SER A 15 6.91 -10.29 8.64
CA SER A 15 6.55 -10.05 10.07
C SER A 15 5.24 -10.65 10.62
N GLY A 16 4.56 -11.50 9.84
CA GLY A 16 3.52 -12.45 10.25
C GLY A 16 2.11 -11.88 10.21
N THR A 17 1.99 -10.55 10.16
CA THR A 17 0.70 -9.86 10.30
C THR A 17 0.37 -8.94 9.14
N ILE A 18 1.34 -8.39 8.41
CA ILE A 18 1.03 -7.53 7.25
C ILE A 18 0.49 -8.41 6.12
N VAL A 19 -0.64 -7.99 5.55
CA VAL A 19 -1.31 -8.70 4.44
C VAL A 19 -1.39 -7.86 3.18
N LEU A 20 -1.28 -6.53 3.32
CA LEU A 20 -1.34 -5.57 2.22
C LEU A 20 -0.59 -4.30 2.64
N GLY A 21 0.19 -3.74 1.72
CA GLY A 21 0.79 -2.42 1.82
C GLY A 21 0.34 -1.54 0.66
N ALA A 22 0.21 -0.25 0.90
CA ALA A 22 0.03 0.75 -0.13
C ALA A 22 0.89 1.97 0.18
N ALA A 23 1.56 2.51 -0.83
CA ALA A 23 2.44 3.66 -0.71
C ALA A 23 2.11 4.70 -1.78
N TRP A 24 2.15 5.96 -1.40
CA TRP A 24 2.22 7.10 -2.30
C TRP A 24 3.68 7.53 -2.37
N VAL A 25 4.29 7.30 -3.52
CA VAL A 25 5.64 7.76 -3.81
C VAL A 25 5.55 9.18 -4.34
N ALA A 26 5.91 10.15 -3.50
CA ALA A 26 5.96 11.55 -3.88
C ALA A 26 7.18 11.85 -4.79
N PRO A 27 7.07 12.87 -5.66
CA PRO A 27 8.23 13.34 -6.41
C PRO A 27 9.31 13.84 -5.44
N ASN A 28 10.55 13.41 -5.64
CA ASN A 28 11.70 13.92 -4.89
C ASN A 28 12.66 14.61 -5.87
N PRO A 29 12.63 15.94 -5.98
CA PRO A 29 13.41 16.69 -6.96
C PRO A 29 14.89 16.86 -6.54
N ARG A 30 15.48 15.92 -5.79
CA ARG A 30 16.90 16.02 -5.39
C ARG A 30 17.80 16.00 -6.64
N ASN A 31 18.33 17.18 -6.97
CA ASN A 31 19.13 17.50 -8.16
C ASN A 31 20.53 16.84 -8.25
N TYR A 32 20.88 15.94 -7.32
CA TYR A 32 22.19 15.26 -7.27
C TYR A 32 22.08 13.75 -7.53
N GLY A 33 21.23 13.34 -8.48
CA GLY A 33 21.15 11.95 -8.96
C GLY A 33 20.50 10.93 -8.00
N ARG A 34 19.95 11.37 -6.87
CA ARG A 34 19.16 10.55 -5.93
C ARG A 34 17.66 10.90 -5.92
N GLY A 35 17.19 11.59 -6.96
CA GLY A 35 15.77 11.90 -7.12
C GLY A 35 14.95 10.65 -7.44
N ILE A 36 13.65 10.71 -7.16
CA ILE A 36 12.71 9.67 -7.59
C ILE A 36 12.45 9.88 -9.09
N HIS A 37 12.58 8.82 -9.88
CA HIS A 37 12.28 8.88 -11.30
C HIS A 37 10.79 9.25 -11.51
N PRO A 38 10.43 10.16 -12.44
CA PRO A 38 9.05 10.60 -12.62
C PRO A 38 8.05 9.47 -12.83
N ASP A 39 8.46 8.38 -13.48
CA ASP A 39 7.59 7.22 -13.70
C ASP A 39 7.25 6.45 -12.43
N MET A 40 8.06 6.57 -11.38
CA MET A 40 7.84 5.96 -10.07
C MET A 40 6.89 6.79 -9.19
N VAL A 41 6.61 8.04 -9.54
CA VAL A 41 5.70 8.89 -8.75
C VAL A 41 4.27 8.39 -8.90
N GLY A 42 3.63 8.05 -7.77
CA GLY A 42 2.26 7.54 -7.76
C GLY A 42 2.02 6.47 -6.70
N LEU A 43 0.98 5.67 -6.92
CA LEU A 43 0.54 4.63 -5.99
C LEU A 43 1.23 3.30 -6.28
N HIS A 44 1.81 2.72 -5.23
CA HIS A 44 2.45 1.39 -5.23
C HIS A 44 1.74 0.52 -4.21
N MET A 45 1.62 -0.77 -4.50
CA MET A 45 0.93 -1.72 -3.64
C MET A 45 1.72 -3.01 -3.51
N ASP A 46 1.76 -3.54 -2.29
CA ASP A 46 2.46 -4.78 -1.98
C ASP A 46 1.49 -5.78 -1.37
N VAL A 47 1.41 -6.98 -1.93
CA VAL A 47 0.63 -8.09 -1.38
C VAL A 47 1.58 -9.03 -0.67
N HIS A 48 1.37 -9.17 0.64
CA HIS A 48 2.24 -9.97 1.48
C HIS A 48 1.80 -11.44 1.49
N PRO A 49 2.75 -12.37 1.62
CA PRO A 49 2.44 -13.79 1.68
C PRO A 49 1.70 -14.11 2.98
N VAL A 50 0.72 -15.01 2.88
CA VAL A 50 -0.14 -15.40 4.00
C VAL A 50 -0.06 -16.90 4.24
N ASP A 51 -0.28 -17.32 5.48
CA ASP A 51 -0.31 -18.73 5.87
C ASP A 51 -1.27 -19.52 4.96
N ALA A 52 -0.75 -20.58 4.33
CA ALA A 52 -1.49 -21.40 3.39
C ALA A 52 -2.73 -22.05 4.02
N THR A 53 -2.66 -22.44 5.29
CA THR A 53 -3.77 -23.06 6.04
C THR A 53 -4.90 -22.07 6.30
N ARG A 54 -4.59 -20.78 6.42
CA ARG A 54 -5.57 -19.71 6.67
C ARG A 54 -5.96 -18.92 5.41
N ARG A 55 -5.36 -19.22 4.26
CA ARG A 55 -5.49 -18.44 3.01
C ARG A 55 -6.94 -18.15 2.61
N ALA A 56 -7.84 -19.13 2.73
CA ALA A 56 -9.25 -18.95 2.37
C ALA A 56 -9.95 -17.92 3.28
N ALA A 57 -9.73 -18.03 4.60
CA ALA A 57 -10.28 -17.10 5.59
C ALA A 57 -9.70 -15.69 5.41
N ILE A 58 -8.38 -15.60 5.22
CA ILE A 58 -7.69 -14.31 4.99
C ILE A 58 -8.19 -13.65 3.70
N ARG A 59 -8.37 -14.42 2.62
CA ARG A 59 -8.93 -13.89 1.36
C ARG A 59 -10.34 -13.32 1.56
N ALA A 60 -11.17 -13.94 2.37
CA ALA A 60 -12.51 -13.42 2.68
C ALA A 60 -12.43 -12.07 3.39
N VAL A 61 -11.55 -11.94 4.40
CA VAL A 61 -11.32 -10.68 5.12
C VAL A 61 -10.76 -9.60 4.20
N LEU A 62 -9.75 -9.92 3.39
CA LEU A 62 -9.15 -8.98 2.44
C LEU A 62 -10.19 -8.43 1.46
N ARG A 63 -11.04 -9.31 0.90
CA ARG A 63 -12.07 -8.90 -0.06
C ARG A 63 -13.16 -8.05 0.59
N ALA A 64 -13.57 -8.40 1.81
CA ALA A 64 -14.65 -7.72 2.50
C ALA A 64 -14.22 -6.39 3.15
N GLN A 65 -12.95 -6.26 3.55
CA GLN A 65 -12.50 -5.13 4.38
C GLN A 65 -11.29 -4.40 3.77
N ALA A 66 -10.20 -5.11 3.45
CA ALA A 66 -8.96 -4.47 3.03
C ALA A 66 -9.10 -3.78 1.67
N LEU A 67 -9.71 -4.43 0.68
CA LEU A 67 -9.86 -3.87 -0.67
C LEU A 67 -10.77 -2.61 -0.70
N PRO A 68 -11.92 -2.58 -0.01
CA PRO A 68 -12.68 -1.33 0.15
C PRO A 68 -11.87 -0.22 0.81
N GLN A 69 -11.16 -0.51 1.91
CA GLN A 69 -10.33 0.49 2.59
C GLN A 69 -9.17 1.00 1.73
N LEU A 70 -8.55 0.12 0.94
CA LEU A 70 -7.53 0.47 -0.04
C LEU A 70 -8.11 1.39 -1.12
N HIS A 71 -9.31 1.07 -1.63
CA HIS A 71 -9.99 1.90 -2.61
C HIS A 71 -10.27 3.30 -2.08
N ASP A 72 -10.74 3.42 -0.83
CA ASP A 72 -10.99 4.71 -0.18
C ASP A 72 -9.70 5.49 0.05
N TRP A 73 -8.62 4.81 0.44
CA TRP A 73 -7.30 5.43 0.62
C TRP A 73 -6.75 5.95 -0.72
N ILE A 74 -6.80 5.15 -1.78
CA ILE A 74 -6.40 5.54 -3.14
C ILE A 74 -7.25 6.73 -3.61
N THR A 75 -8.57 6.68 -3.43
CA THR A 75 -9.46 7.75 -3.88
C THR A 75 -9.13 9.07 -3.19
N ARG A 76 -8.85 9.03 -1.88
CA ARG A 76 -8.39 10.20 -1.13
C ARG A 76 -7.03 10.70 -1.61
N ALA A 77 -6.05 9.81 -1.80
CA ALA A 77 -4.72 10.18 -2.32
C ALA A 77 -4.80 10.87 -3.69
N ILE A 78 -5.70 10.40 -4.56
CA ILE A 78 -5.92 10.98 -5.89
C ILE A 78 -6.55 12.38 -5.80
N ALA A 79 -7.49 12.55 -4.88
CA ALA A 79 -8.20 13.81 -4.66
C ALA A 79 -7.47 14.80 -3.72
N ALA A 80 -6.37 14.37 -3.09
CA ALA A 80 -5.64 15.17 -2.12
C ALA A 80 -4.97 16.37 -2.77
N ASP A 81 -4.74 17.41 -1.96
CA ASP A 81 -4.05 18.62 -2.40
C ASP A 81 -2.57 18.36 -2.74
N GLU A 82 -1.92 19.38 -3.30
CA GLU A 82 -0.52 19.32 -3.70
C GLU A 82 0.42 19.09 -2.51
N THR A 83 0.13 19.65 -1.33
CA THR A 83 0.96 19.46 -0.12
C THR A 83 1.02 17.99 0.27
N TRP A 84 -0.14 17.31 0.24
CA TRP A 84 -0.21 15.89 0.50
C TRP A 84 0.54 15.10 -0.58
N GLN A 85 0.33 15.42 -1.87
CA GLN A 85 0.96 14.72 -2.99
C GLN A 85 2.50 14.91 -3.06
N LEU A 86 3.04 15.96 -2.45
CA LEU A 86 4.48 16.21 -2.37
C LEU A 86 5.17 15.50 -1.19
N THR A 87 4.41 14.83 -0.33
CA THR A 87 4.93 14.08 0.83
C THR A 87 4.73 12.59 0.60
N PRO A 88 5.71 11.71 0.89
CA PRO A 88 5.47 10.27 0.82
C PRO A 88 4.44 9.86 1.89
N HIS A 89 3.60 8.88 1.58
CA HIS A 89 2.66 8.31 2.55
C HIS A 89 2.67 6.80 2.41
N GLN A 90 2.55 6.09 3.51
CA GLN A 90 2.40 4.64 3.47
C GLN A 90 1.27 4.18 4.40
N ARG A 91 0.58 3.12 3.98
CA ARG A 91 -0.42 2.45 4.80
C ARG A 91 -0.21 0.95 4.71
N TYR A 92 -0.15 0.33 5.89
CA TYR A 92 -0.12 -1.12 6.02
C TYR A 92 -1.42 -1.62 6.63
N TRP A 93 -1.90 -2.74 6.11
CA TRP A 93 -2.98 -3.50 6.71
C TRP A 93 -2.39 -4.72 7.42
N HIS A 94 -2.68 -4.80 8.71
CA HIS A 94 -2.28 -5.90 9.58
C HIS A 94 -3.49 -6.78 9.88
N LEU A 95 -3.29 -8.08 9.81
CA LEU A 95 -4.26 -9.09 10.17
C LEU A 95 -3.74 -9.91 11.35
N SER A 96 -4.37 -9.72 12.51
CA SER A 96 -4.07 -10.45 13.73
C SER A 96 -5.36 -11.11 14.22
N ASP A 97 -5.33 -12.43 14.46
CA ASP A 97 -6.47 -13.20 14.96
C ASP A 97 -7.78 -13.00 14.15
N GLY A 98 -7.66 -12.76 12.84
CA GLY A 98 -8.80 -12.52 11.94
C GLY A 98 -9.33 -11.09 11.95
N HIS A 99 -8.75 -10.20 12.76
CA HIS A 99 -9.07 -8.78 12.80
C HIS A 99 -8.11 -7.97 11.93
N LEU A 100 -8.69 -7.28 10.95
CA LEU A 100 -7.95 -6.36 10.09
C LEU A 100 -7.84 -5.00 10.77
N THR A 101 -6.62 -4.52 10.95
CA THR A 101 -6.31 -3.15 11.37
C THR A 101 -5.43 -2.50 10.31
N HIS A 102 -5.33 -1.18 10.31
CA HIS A 102 -4.41 -0.47 9.44
C HIS A 102 -3.58 0.55 10.22
N ARG A 103 -2.37 0.82 9.73
CA ARG A 103 -1.48 1.85 10.25
C ARG A 103 -1.00 2.71 9.09
N ASP A 104 -1.08 4.02 9.26
CA ASP A 104 -0.42 4.97 8.39
C ASP A 104 0.99 5.24 8.92
N GLU A 105 1.97 5.29 8.02
CA GLU A 105 3.35 5.69 8.28
C GLU A 105 3.68 6.92 7.41
N GLU A 106 4.34 7.91 8.03
CA GLU A 106 4.80 9.16 7.41
C GLU A 106 6.31 9.10 7.12
#